data_AF-G4Z9U2-F1
#
_entry.id   AF-G4Z9U2-F1
#
_cell.length_a   1.000
_cell.length_b   1.000
_cell.length_c   1.000
_cell.angle_alpha   90.00
_cell.angle_beta   90.00
_cell.angle_gamma   90.00
#
_symmetry.space_group_name_H-M   'P 1'
#
loop_
_entity.id
_entity.type
_entity.pdbx_description
1 polymer ?
#
loop_
_entity_poly.entity_id
_entity_poly.type
_entity_poly.pdbx_seq_one_letter_code
_entity_poly.pdbx_strand_id
1 'polypeptide(L)'
;MLGVFLDELGAFNESLRFFSYAANLCEGDRTTLELRQSLAVPIIYASQAEATSALRPEAAAYLQYTITPPTMFIGYQGINVLPIQRAINQLRSSLYPSLSSSFDRLASDDGTQKPRSIGFISTWFRVHSVGKLLLGIVQNLDRNKFHVTIYRCVHFLSDSDDVTEKFKRAADEYVELPDSQDAAVTILRQAKLDVAIFPELGMDEWTVLLSHHRVAPIQCVFWGHPITTGNPNIDYFISSEHFVSDHFEDTAGDLKLSDYRRSSFSEKIVLFRGLSTIFTEPKPLTAESKDITRSRLFLPANRRLYVCPQTLMKFHPAFDEALAGILEQDGKATIVLLASGTQIVWMEQLRRRFRQRFGRNHRRVLFLPTLPFAEFQALVTLADVLLDPFPFGGGVTTLDALHLGM
;
A
#
# COMPACT_ATOMS: atom_id res chain seq x y z
N MET A 1 1.13 21.84 10.20
CA MET A 1 1.21 20.57 10.97
C MET A 1 -0.13 20.07 11.48
N LEU A 2 -0.95 20.85 12.20
CA LEU A 2 -2.23 20.32 12.75
C LEU A 2 -3.19 19.75 11.69
N GLY A 3 -3.34 20.41 10.54
CA GLY A 3 -4.14 19.87 9.45
C GLY A 3 -3.65 18.49 8.98
N VAL A 4 -2.32 18.29 8.90
CA VAL A 4 -1.72 17.00 8.50
C VAL A 4 -2.09 15.90 9.49
N PHE A 5 -1.92 16.18 10.77
CA PHE A 5 -2.25 15.25 11.83
C PHE A 5 -3.73 14.86 11.81
N LEU A 6 -4.63 15.83 11.59
CA LEU A 6 -6.07 15.56 11.46
C LEU A 6 -6.40 14.70 10.24
N ASP A 7 -5.69 14.92 9.13
CA ASP A 7 -5.81 14.16 7.89
C ASP A 7 -5.41 12.69 8.08
N GLU A 8 -4.26 12.45 8.71
CA GLU A 8 -3.78 11.11 9.06
C GLU A 8 -4.70 10.40 10.05
N LEU A 9 -5.34 11.15 10.96
CA LEU A 9 -6.40 10.64 11.81
C LEU A 9 -7.73 10.43 11.08
N GLY A 10 -7.90 10.90 9.83
CA GLY A 10 -9.13 10.81 9.04
C GLY A 10 -10.21 11.82 9.41
N ALA A 11 -9.90 12.85 10.19
CA ALA A 11 -10.74 14.02 10.42
C ALA A 11 -10.69 14.96 9.21
N PHE A 12 -11.18 14.45 8.07
CA PHE A 12 -10.98 15.02 6.74
C PHE A 12 -11.52 16.45 6.58
N ASN A 13 -12.76 16.72 6.99
CA ASN A 13 -13.32 18.06 6.84
C ASN A 13 -12.61 19.09 7.74
N GLU A 14 -12.19 18.66 8.92
CA GLU A 14 -11.39 19.47 9.83
C GLU A 14 -9.99 19.72 9.25
N SER A 15 -9.34 18.71 8.66
CA SER A 15 -8.02 18.86 8.02
C SER A 15 -8.06 19.94 6.92
N LEU A 16 -9.07 19.88 6.04
CA LEU A 16 -9.29 20.87 4.97
C LEU A 16 -9.41 22.30 5.52
N ARG A 17 -10.16 22.51 6.62
CA ARG A 17 -10.31 23.83 7.25
C ARG A 17 -8.97 24.37 7.78
N PHE A 18 -8.16 23.50 8.38
CA PHE A 18 -6.84 23.89 8.88
C PHE A 18 -5.85 24.17 7.74
N PHE A 19 -5.97 23.49 6.60
CA PHE A 19 -5.18 23.84 5.41
C PHE A 19 -5.58 25.21 4.85
N SER A 20 -6.88 25.51 4.74
CA SER A 20 -7.33 26.84 4.32
C SER A 20 -6.85 27.94 5.28
N TYR A 21 -6.92 27.69 6.59
CA TYR A 21 -6.43 28.64 7.59
C TYR A 21 -4.93 28.89 7.44
N ALA A 22 -4.14 27.83 7.29
CA ALA A 22 -2.70 27.94 7.10
C ALA A 22 -2.34 28.64 5.78
N ALA A 23 -3.06 28.37 4.69
CA ALA A 23 -2.82 29.02 3.39
C ALA A 23 -2.98 30.55 3.45
N ASN A 24 -3.89 31.03 4.31
CA ASN A 24 -4.09 32.46 4.55
C ASN A 24 -3.02 33.11 5.44
N LEU A 25 -2.23 32.31 6.17
CA LEU A 25 -1.22 32.79 7.12
C LEU A 25 0.22 32.61 6.63
N CYS A 26 0.47 31.61 5.80
CA CYS A 26 1.79 31.20 5.36
C CYS A 26 1.95 31.51 3.87
N GLU A 27 2.17 32.78 3.51
CA GLU A 27 2.26 33.22 2.10
C GLU A 27 3.31 32.44 1.28
N GLY A 28 4.44 32.07 1.89
CA GLY A 28 5.50 31.28 1.25
C GLY A 28 5.13 29.82 0.94
N ASP A 29 4.16 29.26 1.65
CA ASP A 29 3.66 27.88 1.48
C ASP A 29 2.23 27.84 0.93
N ARG A 30 1.66 28.99 0.57
CA ARG A 30 0.24 29.12 0.23
C ARG A 30 -0.17 28.18 -0.90
N THR A 31 0.58 28.18 -2.00
CA THR A 31 0.33 27.30 -3.15
C THR A 31 0.36 25.83 -2.74
N THR A 32 1.33 25.41 -1.93
CA THR A 32 1.42 24.04 -1.40
C THR A 32 0.19 23.65 -0.59
N LEU A 33 -0.30 24.55 0.26
CA LEU A 33 -1.44 24.31 1.15
C LEU A 33 -2.78 24.31 0.40
N GLU A 34 -2.95 25.22 -0.57
CA GLU A 34 -4.13 25.25 -1.47
C GLU A 34 -4.18 24.01 -2.37
N LEU A 35 -3.03 23.56 -2.87
CA LEU A 35 -2.90 22.29 -3.60
C LEU A 35 -3.25 21.11 -2.71
N ARG A 36 -2.74 21.07 -1.47
CA ARG A 36 -3.07 20.00 -0.51
C ARG A 36 -4.58 19.90 -0.29
N GLN A 37 -5.25 21.03 -0.07
CA GLN A 37 -6.69 21.06 0.14
C GLN A 37 -7.47 20.52 -1.06
N SER A 38 -7.02 20.84 -2.27
CA SER A 38 -7.69 20.46 -3.51
C SER A 38 -7.58 18.97 -3.85
N LEU A 39 -6.74 18.23 -3.11
CA LEU A 39 -6.36 16.85 -3.39
C LEU A 39 -6.58 15.85 -2.30
N ALA A 40 -6.85 16.34 -1.10
CA ALA A 40 -7.12 15.44 -0.01
C ALA A 40 -8.36 14.61 -0.40
N VAL A 41 -8.26 13.30 -0.17
CA VAL A 41 -9.37 12.36 -0.32
C VAL A 41 -9.71 11.79 1.05
N PRO A 42 -11.00 11.57 1.36
CA PRO A 42 -11.36 10.97 2.63
C PRO A 42 -10.81 9.54 2.68
N ILE A 43 -10.36 9.09 3.85
CA ILE A 43 -9.83 7.73 4.02
C ILE A 43 -10.98 6.72 4.13
N ILE A 44 -12.05 7.10 4.84
CA ILE A 44 -13.29 6.33 4.93
C ILE A 44 -14.41 7.11 4.25
N TYR A 45 -14.94 6.55 3.18
CA TYR A 45 -16.01 7.14 2.39
C TYR A 45 -17.35 6.84 3.02
N ALA A 46 -18.26 7.81 3.08
CA ALA A 46 -19.61 7.62 3.61
C ALA A 46 -20.55 6.94 2.60
N SER A 47 -20.28 7.05 1.30
CA SER A 47 -21.13 6.47 0.25
C SER A 47 -20.39 6.26 -1.08
N GLN A 48 -21.00 5.49 -1.98
CA GLN A 48 -20.48 5.28 -3.34
C GLN A 48 -20.39 6.60 -4.14
N ALA A 49 -21.35 7.51 -3.96
CA ALA A 49 -21.37 8.80 -4.66
C ALA A 49 -20.18 9.69 -4.27
N GLU A 50 -19.82 9.70 -2.99
CA GLU A 50 -18.66 10.44 -2.46
C GLU A 50 -17.34 9.90 -3.02
N ALA A 51 -17.22 8.57 -3.13
CA ALA A 51 -16.05 7.92 -3.73
C ALA A 51 -15.82 8.35 -5.19
N THR A 52 -16.89 8.57 -5.95
CA THR A 52 -16.82 9.04 -7.34
C THR A 52 -16.65 10.56 -7.49
N SER A 53 -17.17 11.39 -6.59
CA SER A 53 -17.18 12.85 -6.75
C SER A 53 -15.90 13.56 -6.28
N ALA A 54 -15.10 12.91 -5.44
CA ALA A 54 -13.95 13.52 -4.75
C ALA A 54 -12.67 13.61 -5.60
N LEU A 55 -12.67 13.10 -6.83
CA LEU A 55 -11.44 12.87 -7.60
C LEU A 55 -11.40 13.78 -8.83
N ARG A 56 -10.65 14.88 -8.72
CA ARG A 56 -10.27 15.71 -9.87
C ARG A 56 -8.79 15.46 -10.20
N PRO A 57 -8.47 14.90 -11.39
CA PRO A 57 -7.09 14.67 -11.82
C PRO A 57 -6.22 15.93 -11.82
N GLU A 58 -6.82 17.11 -12.07
CA GLU A 58 -6.10 18.34 -12.43
C GLU A 58 -5.42 19.06 -11.27
N ALA A 59 -5.54 18.56 -10.03
CA ALA A 59 -5.12 19.32 -8.84
C ALA A 59 -3.82 18.82 -8.19
N ALA A 60 -3.11 17.82 -8.74
CA ALA A 60 -2.45 16.81 -7.90
C ALA A 60 -0.93 16.89 -7.66
N ALA A 61 -0.45 17.20 -6.44
CA ALA A 61 0.84 16.85 -5.83
C ALA A 61 0.99 17.52 -4.44
N TYR A 62 1.82 16.94 -3.56
CA TYR A 62 2.12 17.50 -2.24
C TYR A 62 3.59 17.91 -2.09
N LEU A 63 3.83 19.11 -1.55
CA LEU A 63 5.16 19.57 -1.17
C LEU A 63 5.35 19.41 0.35
N GLN A 64 6.32 18.58 0.72
CA GLN A 64 7.13 18.66 1.95
C GLN A 64 6.59 18.15 3.31
N TYR A 65 5.30 17.95 3.60
CA TYR A 65 4.86 17.70 5.00
C TYR A 65 4.09 16.40 5.37
N THR A 66 4.23 15.28 4.63
CA THR A 66 3.59 14.00 5.00
C THR A 66 4.46 12.82 4.59
N ILE A 67 4.51 11.82 5.47
CA ILE A 67 5.19 10.55 5.20
C ILE A 67 4.40 9.76 4.15
N THR A 68 3.08 9.60 4.34
CA THR A 68 2.21 8.90 3.39
C THR A 68 1.56 9.89 2.40
N PRO A 69 1.78 9.73 1.10
CA PRO A 69 1.11 10.52 0.08
C PRO A 69 -0.42 10.38 0.18
N PRO A 70 -1.22 11.45 0.11
CA PRO A 70 -2.68 11.34 0.00
C PRO A 70 -3.13 10.47 -1.19
N THR A 71 -2.28 10.37 -2.21
CA THR A 71 -2.49 9.57 -3.42
C THR A 71 -2.49 8.07 -3.17
N MET A 72 -1.90 7.62 -2.05
CA MET A 72 -1.94 6.23 -1.59
C MET A 72 -3.39 5.71 -1.47
N PHE A 73 -4.28 6.54 -0.92
CA PHE A 73 -5.67 6.16 -0.64
C PHE A 73 -6.54 6.08 -1.89
N ILE A 74 -6.10 6.65 -3.01
CA ILE A 74 -6.83 6.61 -4.28
C ILE A 74 -6.89 5.16 -4.82
N GLY A 75 -5.87 4.35 -4.54
CA GLY A 75 -5.86 2.93 -4.94
C GLY A 75 -6.99 2.10 -4.33
N TYR A 76 -7.58 2.53 -3.22
CA TYR A 76 -8.62 1.80 -2.50
C TYR A 76 -10.03 2.06 -3.05
N GLN A 77 -10.16 2.94 -4.05
CA GLN A 77 -11.44 3.37 -4.62
C GLN A 77 -12.00 2.43 -5.69
N GLY A 78 -11.21 1.47 -6.16
CA GLY A 78 -11.64 0.57 -7.24
C GLY A 78 -11.90 1.28 -8.57
N ILE A 79 -11.24 2.41 -8.81
CA ILE A 79 -11.32 3.16 -10.06
C ILE A 79 -10.03 3.01 -10.88
N ASN A 80 -10.07 3.42 -12.14
CA ASN A 80 -8.87 3.61 -12.93
C ASN A 80 -8.09 4.85 -12.44
N VAL A 81 -6.98 4.61 -11.74
CA VAL A 81 -6.14 5.67 -11.16
C VAL A 81 -5.10 6.25 -12.12
N LEU A 82 -4.91 5.67 -13.31
CA LEU A 82 -3.86 6.10 -14.25
C LEU A 82 -3.96 7.57 -14.67
N PRO A 83 -5.14 8.13 -15.03
CA PRO A 83 -5.24 9.55 -15.38
C PRO A 83 -4.83 10.46 -14.24
N ILE A 84 -5.19 10.09 -13.01
CA ILE A 84 -4.87 10.85 -11.80
C ILE A 84 -3.37 10.78 -11.54
N GLN A 85 -2.76 9.59 -11.59
CA GLN A 85 -1.31 9.42 -11.40
C GLN A 85 -0.49 10.18 -12.44
N ARG A 86 -0.92 10.19 -13.71
CA ARG A 86 -0.26 10.99 -14.75
C ARG A 86 -0.34 12.48 -14.48
N ALA A 87 -1.51 12.98 -14.09
CA ALA A 87 -1.67 14.39 -13.75
C ALA A 87 -0.83 14.76 -12.53
N ILE A 88 -0.73 13.86 -11.53
CA ILE A 88 0.14 14.04 -10.37
C ILE A 88 1.60 14.26 -10.79
N ASN A 89 2.11 13.37 -11.62
CA ASN A 89 3.52 13.43 -12.01
C ASN A 89 3.81 14.59 -12.96
N GLN A 90 2.84 15.01 -13.79
CA GLN A 90 2.95 16.25 -14.58
C GLN A 90 3.07 17.49 -13.70
N LEU A 91 2.27 17.58 -12.64
CA LEU A 91 2.38 18.69 -11.68
C LEU A 91 3.72 18.66 -10.95
N ARG A 92 4.15 17.49 -10.45
CA ARG A 92 5.47 17.33 -9.79
C ARG A 92 6.61 17.78 -10.69
N SER A 93 6.59 17.36 -11.95
CA SER A 93 7.61 17.73 -12.93
C SER A 93 7.62 19.24 -13.23
N SER A 94 6.46 19.89 -13.14
CA SER A 94 6.31 21.34 -13.36
C SER A 94 6.79 22.16 -12.15
N LEU A 95 6.50 21.68 -10.93
CA LEU A 95 6.92 22.32 -9.69
C LEU A 95 8.41 22.09 -9.37
N TYR A 96 8.93 20.92 -9.77
CA TYR A 96 10.32 20.52 -9.54
C TYR A 96 10.98 20.03 -10.82
N PRO A 97 11.43 20.93 -11.71
CA PRO A 97 12.12 20.55 -12.93
C PRO A 97 13.35 19.66 -12.69
N SER A 98 14.00 19.79 -11.52
CA SER A 98 15.14 18.96 -11.10
C SER A 98 14.82 17.47 -10.98
N LEU A 99 13.54 17.11 -10.77
CA LEU A 99 13.10 15.72 -10.71
C LEU A 99 13.12 15.04 -12.09
N SER A 100 13.04 15.80 -13.19
CA SER A 100 12.96 15.26 -14.55
C SER A 100 14.33 15.06 -15.19
N SER A 101 15.21 14.31 -14.52
CA SER A 101 16.55 14.03 -15.03
C SER A 101 16.60 12.71 -15.79
N SER A 102 16.95 12.79 -17.08
CA SER A 102 17.22 11.62 -17.92
C SER A 102 18.57 11.01 -17.56
N PHE A 103 18.68 9.69 -17.69
CA PHE A 103 19.99 9.03 -17.71
C PHE A 103 20.43 8.97 -19.16
N ASP A 104 21.58 9.54 -19.49
CA ASP A 104 22.18 9.35 -20.80
C ASP A 104 22.40 7.86 -21.01
N ARG A 105 21.86 7.28 -22.10
CA ARG A 105 22.09 5.86 -22.40
C ARG A 105 23.60 5.65 -22.53
N LEU A 106 24.22 5.08 -21.50
CA LEU A 106 25.55 4.54 -21.60
C LEU A 106 25.51 3.46 -22.68
N ALA A 107 26.50 3.47 -23.57
CA ALA A 107 26.70 2.36 -24.50
C ALA A 107 26.73 1.05 -23.69
N SER A 108 26.02 0.02 -24.17
CA SER A 108 26.08 -1.30 -23.58
C SER A 108 27.52 -1.77 -23.56
N ASP A 109 28.10 -1.97 -22.37
CA ASP A 109 29.50 -2.38 -22.24
C ASP A 109 29.71 -3.78 -22.84
N ASP A 110 30.82 -3.91 -23.55
CA ASP A 110 31.19 -4.99 -24.45
C ASP A 110 31.48 -6.30 -23.68
N GLY A 111 30.76 -7.37 -24.04
CA GLY A 111 31.27 -8.75 -24.08
C GLY A 111 31.76 -9.42 -22.79
N THR A 112 31.79 -8.77 -21.63
CA THR A 112 32.23 -9.39 -20.37
C THR A 112 31.04 -9.95 -19.60
N GLN A 113 31.09 -11.24 -19.26
CA GLN A 113 30.10 -11.94 -18.42
C GLN A 113 30.20 -11.51 -16.95
N LYS A 114 29.93 -10.23 -16.64
CA LYS A 114 29.82 -9.77 -15.27
C LYS A 114 28.39 -9.93 -14.76
N PRO A 115 28.18 -10.28 -13.47
CA PRO A 115 26.86 -10.23 -12.86
C PRO A 115 26.24 -8.83 -13.01
N ARG A 116 24.95 -8.79 -13.31
CA ARG A 116 24.19 -7.53 -13.44
C ARG A 116 23.98 -6.91 -12.06
N SER A 117 24.27 -5.63 -11.94
CA SER A 117 24.10 -4.87 -10.69
C SER A 117 22.64 -4.45 -10.52
N ILE A 118 21.99 -4.96 -9.47
CA ILE A 118 20.59 -4.68 -9.12
C ILE A 118 20.53 -3.98 -7.78
N GLY A 119 19.88 -2.82 -7.72
CA GLY A 119 19.60 -2.10 -6.48
C GLY A 119 18.13 -2.18 -6.10
N PHE A 120 17.80 -2.70 -4.91
CA PHE A 120 16.45 -2.60 -4.36
C PHE A 120 16.37 -1.37 -3.44
N ILE A 121 15.40 -0.48 -3.67
CA ILE A 121 15.32 0.83 -3.01
C ILE A 121 13.98 0.96 -2.29
N SER A 122 13.99 1.04 -0.95
CA SER A 122 12.77 1.23 -0.16
C SER A 122 13.08 1.62 1.29
N THR A 123 12.13 2.30 1.93
CA THR A 123 12.11 2.48 3.40
C THR A 123 11.72 1.20 4.14
N TRP A 124 11.00 0.28 3.49
CA TRP A 124 10.26 -0.81 4.14
C TRP A 124 10.96 -2.17 4.21
N PHE A 125 12.30 -2.20 4.14
CA PHE A 125 13.10 -3.42 4.37
C PHE A 125 13.15 -3.81 5.86
N ARG A 126 11.98 -4.12 6.42
CA ARG A 126 11.73 -4.38 7.85
C ARG A 126 10.49 -5.27 8.01
N VAL A 127 10.01 -5.49 9.24
CA VAL A 127 8.73 -6.15 9.54
C VAL A 127 7.58 -5.28 9.04
N HIS A 128 7.35 -5.38 7.73
CA HIS A 128 6.35 -4.70 6.94
C HIS A 128 5.92 -5.64 5.80
N SER A 129 4.78 -5.37 5.15
CA SER A 129 4.32 -6.20 4.04
C SER A 129 5.38 -6.35 2.95
N VAL A 130 6.00 -5.24 2.55
CA VAL A 130 7.09 -5.17 1.56
C VAL A 130 8.28 -6.05 1.94
N GLY A 131 8.78 -5.93 3.17
CA GLY A 131 9.90 -6.74 3.64
C GLY A 131 9.56 -8.24 3.62
N LYS A 132 8.36 -8.60 4.06
CA LYS A 132 7.87 -9.99 4.03
C LYS A 132 7.73 -10.54 2.60
N LEU A 133 7.33 -9.71 1.64
CA LEU A 133 7.11 -10.08 0.24
C LEU A 133 8.41 -10.33 -0.53
N LEU A 134 9.45 -9.56 -0.23
CA LEU A 134 10.67 -9.53 -1.04
C LEU A 134 11.90 -10.19 -0.40
N LEU A 135 11.91 -10.44 0.91
CA LEU A 135 13.09 -11.02 1.55
C LEU A 135 13.49 -12.35 0.90
N GLY A 136 12.52 -13.22 0.62
CA GLY A 136 12.78 -14.49 -0.05
C GLY A 136 13.32 -14.32 -1.48
N ILE A 137 12.92 -13.27 -2.20
CA ILE A 137 13.46 -12.95 -3.53
C ILE A 137 14.95 -12.61 -3.41
N VAL A 138 15.30 -11.68 -2.52
CA VAL A 138 16.69 -11.27 -2.32
C VAL A 138 17.55 -12.46 -1.91
N GLN A 139 17.05 -13.32 -1.02
CA GLN A 139 17.77 -14.53 -0.56
C GLN A 139 18.04 -15.55 -1.67
N ASN A 140 17.19 -15.64 -2.70
CA ASN A 140 17.23 -16.71 -3.70
C ASN A 140 17.67 -16.26 -5.10
N LEU A 141 17.92 -14.96 -5.32
CA LEU A 141 18.45 -14.48 -6.59
C LEU A 141 19.82 -15.12 -6.91
N ASP A 142 19.98 -15.61 -8.14
CA ASP A 142 21.21 -16.28 -8.59
C ASP A 142 22.40 -15.30 -8.63
N ARG A 143 23.31 -15.41 -7.67
CA ARG A 143 24.48 -14.52 -7.53
C ARG A 143 25.54 -14.70 -8.60
N ASN A 144 25.45 -15.76 -9.42
CA ASN A 144 26.29 -15.86 -10.62
C ASN A 144 25.80 -14.94 -11.74
N LYS A 145 24.55 -14.48 -11.67
CA LYS A 145 23.92 -13.59 -12.66
C LYS A 145 23.71 -12.18 -12.14
N PHE A 146 23.55 -12.00 -10.83
CA PHE A 146 23.17 -10.74 -10.23
C PHE A 146 24.03 -10.39 -9.02
N HIS A 147 24.53 -9.16 -8.97
CA HIS A 147 25.05 -8.53 -7.76
C HIS A 147 23.93 -7.68 -7.15
N VAL A 148 23.56 -7.93 -5.90
CA VAL A 148 22.36 -7.37 -5.28
C VAL A 148 22.74 -6.43 -4.14
N THR A 149 22.40 -5.15 -4.32
CA THR A 149 22.54 -4.12 -3.28
C THR A 149 21.17 -3.72 -2.73
N ILE A 150 21.06 -3.63 -1.41
CA ILE A 150 19.90 -3.04 -0.73
C ILE A 150 20.20 -1.58 -0.40
N TYR A 151 19.36 -0.67 -0.88
CA TYR A 151 19.38 0.74 -0.55
C TYR A 151 18.19 1.07 0.35
N ARG A 152 18.42 1.08 1.66
CA ARG A 152 17.38 1.40 2.64
C ARG A 152 17.30 2.91 2.85
N CYS A 153 16.13 3.49 2.65
CA CYS A 153 15.90 4.91 2.94
C CYS A 153 15.59 5.07 4.45
N VAL A 154 16.30 5.95 5.17
CA VAL A 154 16.18 6.06 6.64
C VAL A 154 15.62 7.40 7.16
N HIS A 155 15.14 8.25 6.25
CA HIS A 155 14.69 9.62 6.53
C HIS A 155 13.57 9.79 7.59
N PHE A 156 12.80 8.74 7.90
CA PHE A 156 11.91 8.73 9.07
C PHE A 156 11.89 7.41 9.85
N LEU A 157 12.61 6.38 9.39
CA LEU A 157 12.71 5.06 10.04
C LEU A 157 14.15 4.56 9.97
N SER A 158 14.89 4.72 11.07
CA SER A 158 16.30 4.30 11.19
C SER A 158 16.49 3.03 12.03
N ASP A 159 15.51 2.64 12.85
CA ASP A 159 15.56 1.43 13.66
C ASP A 159 15.65 0.16 12.80
N SER A 160 16.45 -0.83 13.22
CA SER A 160 16.54 -2.13 12.53
C SER A 160 15.78 -3.19 13.31
N ASP A 161 15.12 -4.10 12.60
CA ASP A 161 14.49 -5.30 13.17
C ASP A 161 15.04 -6.60 12.55
N ASP A 162 14.50 -7.74 12.98
CA ASP A 162 14.92 -9.06 12.49
C ASP A 162 14.86 -9.21 10.97
N VAL A 163 13.92 -8.55 10.29
CA VAL A 163 13.79 -8.60 8.83
C VAL A 163 14.83 -7.69 8.19
N THR A 164 15.07 -6.50 8.74
CA THR A 164 16.15 -5.61 8.31
C THR A 164 17.51 -6.31 8.38
N GLU A 165 17.80 -6.99 9.49
CA GLU A 165 19.04 -7.75 9.66
C GLU A 165 19.16 -8.93 8.68
N LYS A 166 18.04 -9.56 8.30
CA LYS A 166 18.03 -10.60 7.27
C LYS A 166 18.32 -10.03 5.88
N PHE A 167 17.82 -8.84 5.54
CA PHE A 167 18.19 -8.17 4.29
C PHE A 167 19.68 -7.83 4.26
N LYS A 168 20.24 -7.27 5.35
CA LYS A 168 21.68 -6.98 5.47
C LYS A 168 22.56 -8.21 5.21
N ARG A 169 22.14 -9.38 5.71
CA ARG A 169 22.88 -10.65 5.53
C ARG A 169 22.68 -11.28 4.16
N ALA A 170 21.53 -11.06 3.53
CA ALA A 170 21.19 -11.69 2.25
C ALA A 170 21.73 -10.93 1.04
N ALA A 171 21.92 -9.62 1.16
CA ALA A 171 22.45 -8.78 0.09
C ALA A 171 23.98 -8.92 -0.05
N ASP A 172 24.49 -8.67 -1.24
CA ASP A 172 25.95 -8.56 -1.46
C ASP A 172 26.47 -7.25 -0.86
N GLU A 173 25.66 -6.20 -0.93
CA GLU A 173 25.90 -4.91 -0.29
C GLU A 173 24.63 -4.33 0.34
N TYR A 174 24.81 -3.55 1.41
CA TYR A 174 23.72 -2.86 2.09
C TYR A 174 24.13 -1.42 2.38
N VAL A 175 23.31 -0.47 1.92
CA VAL A 175 23.57 0.97 2.00
C VAL A 175 22.34 1.65 2.59
N GLU A 176 22.55 2.47 3.61
CA GLU A 176 21.50 3.38 4.09
C GLU A 176 21.61 4.71 3.33
N LEU A 177 20.51 5.12 2.71
CA LEU A 177 20.43 6.38 1.98
C LEU A 177 20.15 7.53 2.94
N PRO A 178 20.87 8.65 2.82
CA PRO A 178 20.70 9.81 3.69
C PRO A 178 19.36 10.50 3.44
N ASP A 179 18.94 11.35 4.39
CA ASP A 179 17.67 12.09 4.32
C ASP A 179 17.62 13.09 3.14
N SER A 180 18.79 13.59 2.72
CA SER A 180 18.92 14.48 1.57
C SER A 180 18.74 13.70 0.26
N GLN A 181 17.74 14.09 -0.54
CA GLN A 181 17.49 13.48 -1.85
C GLN A 181 18.68 13.65 -2.81
N ASP A 182 19.29 14.83 -2.86
CA ASP A 182 20.43 15.08 -3.75
C ASP A 182 21.61 14.15 -3.43
N ALA A 183 21.89 13.95 -2.14
CA ALA A 183 22.93 13.03 -1.69
C ALA A 183 22.58 11.57 -2.03
N ALA A 184 21.33 11.15 -1.80
CA ALA A 184 20.85 9.81 -2.13
C ALA A 184 20.92 9.52 -3.66
N VAL A 185 20.49 10.47 -4.49
CA VAL A 185 20.59 10.38 -5.96
C VAL A 185 22.04 10.27 -6.41
N THR A 186 22.94 11.04 -5.79
CA THR A 186 24.38 10.99 -6.08
C THR A 186 24.95 9.60 -5.79
N ILE A 187 24.63 9.03 -4.62
CA ILE A 187 25.05 7.67 -4.23
C ILE A 187 24.54 6.64 -5.24
N LEU A 188 23.25 6.68 -5.58
CA LEU A 188 22.63 5.71 -6.49
C LEU A 188 23.21 5.79 -7.90
N ARG A 189 23.50 7.00 -8.41
CA ARG A 189 24.14 7.18 -9.72
C ARG A 189 25.59 6.69 -9.75
N GLN A 190 26.33 6.90 -8.66
CA GLN A 190 27.69 6.42 -8.53
C GLN A 190 27.78 4.89 -8.47
N ALA A 191 26.71 4.23 -7.99
CA ALA A 191 26.63 2.77 -7.96
C ALA A 191 26.54 2.11 -9.35
N LYS A 192 26.20 2.87 -10.41
CA LYS A 192 26.12 2.38 -11.80
C LYS A 192 25.27 1.10 -11.93
N LEU A 193 24.11 1.09 -11.27
CA LEU A 193 23.17 -0.03 -11.32
C LEU A 193 22.73 -0.31 -12.77
N ASP A 194 22.65 -1.57 -13.16
CA ASP A 194 21.98 -1.97 -14.40
C ASP A 194 20.46 -1.82 -14.25
N VAL A 195 19.93 -2.18 -13.07
CA VAL A 195 18.50 -2.16 -12.74
C VAL A 195 18.27 -1.60 -11.34
N ALA A 196 17.39 -0.59 -11.24
CA ALA A 196 16.83 -0.14 -9.97
C ALA A 196 15.43 -0.74 -9.79
N ILE A 197 15.16 -1.35 -8.64
CA ILE A 197 13.87 -1.95 -8.30
C ILE A 197 13.31 -1.22 -7.08
N PHE A 198 12.15 -0.61 -7.25
CA PHE A 198 11.32 -0.08 -6.17
C PHE A 198 10.29 -1.16 -5.78
N PRO A 199 10.40 -1.79 -4.60
CA PRO A 199 9.41 -2.76 -4.10
C PRO A 199 7.97 -2.26 -4.06
N GLU A 200 7.82 -0.95 -3.92
CA GLU A 200 6.58 -0.21 -3.84
C GLU A 200 6.86 1.24 -4.16
N LEU A 201 5.83 1.95 -4.62
CA LEU A 201 5.82 3.41 -4.68
C LEU A 201 4.42 3.86 -4.27
N GLY A 202 4.36 4.87 -3.41
CA GLY A 202 3.12 5.50 -2.96
C GLY A 202 2.81 5.35 -1.48
N MET A 203 3.57 4.57 -0.69
CA MET A 203 3.43 4.56 0.78
C MET A 203 4.36 5.55 1.49
N ASP A 204 5.34 6.09 0.74
CA ASP A 204 6.38 6.99 1.21
C ASP A 204 6.64 8.07 0.13
N GLU A 205 6.34 9.33 0.43
CA GLU A 205 6.50 10.43 -0.53
C GLU A 205 7.97 10.65 -0.92
N TRP A 206 8.92 10.38 -0.01
CA TRP A 206 10.34 10.57 -0.30
C TRP A 206 10.82 9.59 -1.38
N THR A 207 10.43 8.31 -1.29
CA THR A 207 10.76 7.33 -2.35
C THR A 207 10.02 7.62 -3.65
N VAL A 208 8.78 8.14 -3.58
CA VAL A 208 8.05 8.60 -4.78
C VAL A 208 8.80 9.72 -5.49
N LEU A 209 9.26 10.74 -4.76
CA LEU A 209 10.07 11.83 -5.33
C LEU A 209 11.42 11.31 -5.85
N LEU A 210 12.09 10.44 -5.09
CA LEU A 210 13.35 9.82 -5.52
C LEU A 210 13.18 9.06 -6.85
N SER A 211 12.05 8.35 -7.03
CA SER A 211 11.75 7.59 -8.24
C SER A 211 11.61 8.43 -9.51
N HIS A 212 11.44 9.76 -9.38
CA HIS A 212 11.46 10.66 -10.53
C HIS A 212 12.88 10.84 -11.07
N HIS A 213 13.91 10.71 -10.24
CA HIS A 213 15.28 10.72 -10.73
C HIS A 213 15.59 9.41 -11.44
N ARG A 214 16.12 9.51 -12.66
CA ARG A 214 16.71 8.33 -13.30
C ARG A 214 18.07 8.04 -12.65
N VAL A 215 18.12 6.96 -11.88
CA VAL A 215 19.31 6.46 -11.15
C VAL A 215 19.90 5.18 -11.75
N ALA A 216 19.15 4.49 -12.62
CA ALA A 216 19.60 3.35 -13.41
C ALA A 216 19.00 3.40 -14.84
N PRO A 217 19.62 2.75 -15.84
CA PRO A 217 19.07 2.66 -17.20
C PRO A 217 17.71 1.97 -17.27
N ILE A 218 17.46 1.02 -16.36
CA ILE A 218 16.17 0.35 -16.21
C ILE A 218 15.68 0.59 -14.78
N GLN A 219 14.47 1.13 -14.65
CA GLN A 219 13.79 1.25 -13.36
C GLN A 219 12.48 0.47 -13.38
N CYS A 220 12.32 -0.37 -12.38
CA CYS A 220 11.15 -1.22 -12.21
C CYS A 220 10.46 -0.86 -10.90
N VAL A 221 9.15 -1.01 -10.87
CA VAL A 221 8.38 -1.04 -9.64
C VAL A 221 7.74 -2.41 -9.46
N PHE A 222 7.57 -2.82 -8.22
CA PHE A 222 6.94 -4.06 -7.82
C PHE A 222 5.57 -3.77 -7.19
N TRP A 223 4.72 -4.78 -7.02
CA TRP A 223 3.33 -4.60 -6.61
C TRP A 223 3.10 -4.31 -5.11
N GLY A 224 4.13 -3.93 -4.33
CA GLY A 224 3.99 -3.69 -2.89
C GLY A 224 2.94 -2.62 -2.53
N HIS A 225 2.72 -1.63 -3.40
CA HIS A 225 1.47 -0.88 -3.50
C HIS A 225 0.90 -1.10 -4.91
N PRO A 226 -0.18 -1.89 -5.07
CA PRO A 226 -0.60 -2.44 -6.35
C PRO A 226 -1.44 -1.43 -7.15
N ILE A 227 -0.84 -0.30 -7.53
CA ILE A 227 -1.39 0.64 -8.51
C ILE A 227 -0.28 1.12 -9.44
N THR A 228 -0.66 1.61 -10.63
CA THR A 228 0.30 2.29 -11.52
C THR A 228 0.89 3.52 -10.84
N THR A 229 2.17 3.78 -11.12
CA THR A 229 2.87 4.97 -10.62
C THR A 229 2.51 6.21 -11.42
N GLY A 230 2.11 6.05 -12.69
CA GLY A 230 1.99 7.13 -13.66
C GLY A 230 3.33 7.83 -13.99
N ASN A 231 4.45 7.34 -13.46
CA ASN A 231 5.75 8.03 -13.51
C ASN A 231 6.49 7.64 -14.79
N PRO A 232 6.81 8.58 -15.70
CA PRO A 232 7.51 8.27 -16.96
C PRO A 232 8.93 7.72 -16.76
N ASN A 233 9.50 7.83 -15.56
CA ASN A 233 10.81 7.29 -15.22
C ASN A 233 10.78 5.87 -14.67
N ILE A 234 9.60 5.22 -14.57
CA ILE A 234 9.47 3.80 -14.26
C ILE A 234 9.11 3.04 -15.55
N ASP A 235 9.99 2.14 -15.96
CA ASP A 235 9.86 1.44 -17.24
C ASP A 235 8.93 0.22 -17.14
N TYR A 236 9.03 -0.51 -16.01
CA TYR A 236 8.34 -1.79 -15.83
C TYR A 236 7.59 -1.88 -14.51
N PHE A 237 6.42 -2.50 -14.55
CA PHE A 237 5.67 -2.94 -13.37
C PHE A 237 5.75 -4.47 -13.29
N ILE A 238 6.43 -5.00 -12.27
CA ILE A 238 6.62 -6.43 -12.08
C ILE A 238 5.42 -7.00 -11.33
N SER A 239 4.72 -7.96 -11.95
CA SER A 239 3.46 -8.52 -11.45
C SER A 239 3.33 -10.02 -11.77
N SER A 240 2.18 -10.59 -11.42
CA SER A 240 1.80 -11.98 -11.67
C SER A 240 0.68 -12.05 -12.72
N GLU A 241 0.69 -13.11 -13.52
CA GLU A 241 -0.45 -13.44 -14.40
C GLU A 241 -1.75 -13.68 -13.64
N HIS A 242 -1.68 -14.03 -12.35
CA HIS A 242 -2.87 -14.19 -11.50
C HIS A 242 -3.49 -12.87 -11.04
N PHE A 243 -2.74 -11.77 -11.09
CA PHE A 243 -3.24 -10.44 -10.70
C PHE A 243 -3.80 -9.65 -11.89
N VAL A 244 -3.36 -10.00 -13.10
CA VAL A 244 -3.72 -9.32 -14.34
C VAL A 244 -4.23 -10.38 -15.31
N SER A 245 -5.50 -10.78 -15.16
CA SER A 245 -6.10 -11.80 -16.02
C SER A 245 -7.23 -11.23 -16.88
N ASP A 246 -7.26 -11.62 -18.15
CA ASP A 246 -8.38 -11.41 -19.07
C ASP A 246 -9.62 -12.26 -18.68
N HIS A 247 -9.50 -13.18 -17.71
CA HIS A 247 -10.57 -14.11 -17.31
C HIS A 247 -11.71 -13.49 -16.48
N PHE A 248 -11.56 -12.29 -15.93
CA PHE A 248 -12.66 -11.56 -15.28
C PHE A 248 -13.44 -10.67 -16.24
N GLU A 249 -13.12 -10.67 -17.55
CA GLU A 249 -13.80 -9.82 -18.52
C GLU A 249 -15.15 -10.39 -19.01
N ASP A 250 -15.40 -11.71 -18.90
CA ASP A 250 -16.49 -12.35 -19.65
C ASP A 250 -17.62 -13.02 -18.83
N THR A 251 -17.55 -13.15 -17.49
CA THR A 251 -18.54 -13.98 -16.76
C THR A 251 -19.11 -13.43 -15.45
N ALA A 252 -19.41 -12.14 -15.36
CA ALA A 252 -20.36 -11.64 -14.34
C ALA A 252 -21.07 -10.37 -14.83
N GLY A 253 -22.40 -10.45 -15.00
CA GLY A 253 -23.24 -9.30 -15.33
C GLY A 253 -23.12 -8.17 -14.30
N ASP A 254 -23.27 -6.92 -14.77
CA ASP A 254 -23.37 -5.61 -14.08
C ASP A 254 -22.46 -5.27 -12.88
N LEU A 255 -21.70 -6.21 -12.34
CA LEU A 255 -20.72 -6.02 -11.27
C LEU A 255 -19.31 -6.12 -11.87
N LYS A 256 -18.86 -5.02 -12.47
CA LYS A 256 -17.47 -4.83 -12.88
C LYS A 256 -16.57 -4.70 -11.65
N LEU A 257 -16.19 -5.83 -11.05
CA LEU A 257 -15.25 -5.87 -9.94
C LEU A 257 -13.83 -5.98 -10.51
N SER A 258 -13.21 -4.80 -10.67
CA SER A 258 -11.83 -4.47 -11.05
C SER A 258 -11.51 -4.32 -12.56
N ASP A 259 -11.32 -3.07 -13.00
CA ASP A 259 -10.76 -2.67 -14.30
C ASP A 259 -9.22 -2.84 -14.33
N TYR A 260 -8.68 -3.92 -13.76
CA TYR A 260 -7.23 -4.16 -13.65
C TYR A 260 -6.63 -4.67 -14.96
N ARG A 261 -6.79 -3.86 -16.00
CA ARG A 261 -6.34 -4.10 -17.36
C ARG A 261 -4.89 -3.64 -17.52
N ARG A 262 -4.19 -4.23 -18.49
CA ARG A 262 -2.87 -3.72 -18.91
C ARG A 262 -2.92 -2.24 -19.30
N SER A 263 -4.04 -1.78 -19.87
CA SER A 263 -4.27 -0.37 -20.23
C SER A 263 -4.39 0.59 -19.03
N SER A 264 -4.56 0.05 -17.82
CA SER A 264 -4.65 0.82 -16.58
C SER A 264 -3.27 1.12 -15.97
N PHE A 265 -2.18 0.78 -16.67
CA PHE A 265 -0.80 1.05 -16.26
C PHE A 265 -0.05 1.90 -17.27
N SER A 266 0.79 2.83 -16.78
CA SER A 266 1.74 3.57 -17.62
C SER A 266 2.97 2.74 -17.97
N GLU A 267 3.37 1.85 -17.07
CA GLU A 267 4.56 1.01 -17.16
C GLU A 267 4.28 -0.20 -18.05
N LYS A 268 5.34 -0.77 -18.64
CA LYS A 268 5.21 -2.08 -19.30
C LYS A 268 5.12 -3.17 -18.22
N ILE A 269 3.98 -3.86 -18.17
CA ILE A 269 3.79 -4.93 -17.19
C ILE A 269 4.62 -6.16 -17.57
N VAL A 270 5.39 -6.68 -16.60
CA VAL A 270 6.12 -7.93 -16.69
C VAL A 270 5.40 -8.97 -15.83
N LEU A 271 4.85 -10.01 -16.45
CA LEU A 271 4.05 -11.04 -15.78
C LEU A 271 4.87 -12.29 -15.51
N PHE A 272 4.91 -12.72 -14.25
CA PHE A 272 5.45 -14.00 -13.83
C PHE A 272 4.34 -15.04 -13.71
N ARG A 273 4.69 -16.33 -13.95
CA ARG A 273 3.78 -17.48 -13.82
C ARG A 273 3.35 -17.81 -12.38
N GLY A 274 4.00 -17.21 -11.39
CA GLY A 274 3.63 -17.30 -9.98
C GLY A 274 3.37 -15.91 -9.40
N LEU A 275 3.23 -15.79 -8.08
CA LEU A 275 2.94 -14.52 -7.37
C LEU A 275 4.03 -13.43 -7.46
N SER A 276 5.04 -13.63 -8.32
CA SER A 276 6.28 -12.86 -8.48
C SER A 276 7.11 -12.65 -7.20
N THR A 277 6.67 -13.18 -6.06
CA THR A 277 7.23 -12.98 -4.72
C THR A 277 7.54 -14.30 -4.04
N ILE A 278 8.43 -14.25 -3.05
CA ILE A 278 8.69 -15.35 -2.12
C ILE A 278 8.48 -14.78 -0.72
N PHE A 279 7.29 -15.06 -0.18
CA PHE A 279 6.92 -14.64 1.16
C PHE A 279 7.86 -15.24 2.20
N THR A 280 8.19 -14.45 3.22
CA THR A 280 8.75 -15.00 4.45
C THR A 280 7.84 -16.10 4.97
N GLU A 281 8.44 -17.21 5.39
CA GLU A 281 7.73 -18.34 5.98
C GLU A 281 6.75 -17.84 7.06
N PRO A 282 5.44 -18.07 6.89
CA PRO A 282 4.47 -17.68 7.91
C PRO A 282 4.73 -18.44 9.20
N LYS A 283 4.44 -17.81 10.35
CA LYS A 283 4.68 -18.44 11.64
C LYS A 283 3.58 -19.44 11.96
N PRO A 284 3.91 -20.64 12.47
CA PRO A 284 2.90 -21.61 12.90
C PRO A 284 2.13 -21.08 14.11
N LEU A 285 1.00 -21.73 14.41
CA LEU A 285 0.20 -21.42 15.58
C LEU A 285 1.01 -21.65 16.87
N THR A 286 1.19 -20.59 17.67
CA THR A 286 1.92 -20.69 18.95
C THR A 286 1.13 -21.51 19.98
N ALA A 287 1.81 -22.01 21.02
CA ALA A 287 1.12 -22.65 22.15
C ALA A 287 0.13 -21.70 22.81
N GLU A 288 0.52 -20.44 23.02
CA GLU A 288 -0.36 -19.40 23.55
C GLU A 288 -1.61 -19.20 22.67
N SER A 289 -1.44 -19.14 21.34
CA SER A 289 -2.56 -19.01 20.40
C SER A 289 -3.59 -20.13 20.52
N LYS A 290 -3.15 -21.36 20.80
CA LYS A 290 -4.04 -22.53 20.95
C LYS A 290 -4.91 -22.46 22.21
N ASP A 291 -4.42 -21.80 23.26
CA ASP A 291 -5.12 -21.68 24.53
C ASP A 291 -6.11 -20.49 24.55
N ILE A 292 -6.08 -19.63 23.52
CA ILE A 292 -6.96 -18.47 23.40
C ILE A 292 -8.33 -18.91 22.88
N THR A 293 -9.37 -18.59 23.65
CA THR A 293 -10.76 -18.91 23.33
C THR A 293 -11.52 -17.67 22.86
N ARG A 294 -12.72 -17.88 22.29
CA ARG A 294 -13.64 -16.78 21.95
C ARG A 294 -13.91 -15.85 23.13
N SER A 295 -14.07 -16.37 24.34
CA SER A 295 -14.35 -15.55 25.52
C SER A 295 -13.18 -14.65 25.92
N ARG A 296 -11.93 -15.11 25.77
CA ARG A 296 -10.74 -14.27 26.00
C ARG A 296 -10.68 -13.07 25.06
N LEU A 297 -11.18 -13.23 23.84
CA LEU A 297 -11.28 -12.16 22.84
C LEU A 297 -12.62 -11.38 22.89
N PHE A 298 -13.44 -11.61 23.92
CA PHE A 298 -14.78 -11.01 24.06
C PHE A 298 -15.72 -11.29 22.88
N LEU A 299 -15.53 -12.43 22.21
CA LEU A 299 -16.32 -12.88 21.07
C LEU A 299 -17.48 -13.78 21.54
N PRO A 300 -18.63 -13.71 20.85
CA PRO A 300 -19.79 -14.53 21.20
C PRO A 300 -19.56 -16.02 20.91
N ALA A 301 -19.89 -16.87 21.88
CA ALA A 301 -19.74 -18.32 21.75
C ALA A 301 -20.75 -18.96 20.76
N ASN A 302 -22.01 -18.50 20.75
CA ASN A 302 -23.11 -19.12 19.99
C ASN A 302 -23.47 -18.36 18.70
N ARG A 303 -22.48 -17.78 18.03
CA ARG A 303 -22.62 -17.02 16.78
C ARG A 303 -21.63 -17.53 15.73
N ARG A 304 -21.94 -17.31 14.45
CA ARG A 304 -20.98 -17.52 13.35
C ARG A 304 -20.13 -16.27 13.22
N LEU A 305 -18.82 -16.44 13.23
CA LEU A 305 -17.85 -15.36 13.17
C LEU A 305 -17.35 -15.19 11.74
N TYR A 306 -17.72 -14.06 11.15
CA TYR A 306 -17.21 -13.58 9.87
C TYR A 306 -16.13 -12.56 10.16
N VAL A 307 -14.86 -12.95 10.08
CA VAL A 307 -13.73 -12.10 10.48
C VAL A 307 -13.12 -11.46 9.23
N CYS A 308 -12.98 -10.14 9.22
CA CYS A 308 -12.26 -9.41 8.17
C CYS A 308 -11.03 -8.73 8.78
N PRO A 309 -9.85 -9.38 8.76
CA PRO A 309 -8.66 -8.90 9.46
C PRO A 309 -7.87 -7.83 8.68
N GLN A 310 -8.56 -6.90 8.05
CA GLN A 310 -7.97 -5.91 7.15
C GLN A 310 -8.04 -4.49 7.72
N THR A 311 -7.13 -3.61 7.27
CA THR A 311 -7.11 -2.20 7.66
C THR A 311 -8.37 -1.48 7.19
N LEU A 312 -8.87 -0.54 7.99
CA LEU A 312 -10.15 0.12 7.74
C LEU A 312 -10.20 0.91 6.41
N MET A 313 -9.07 1.39 5.90
CA MET A 313 -8.97 2.05 4.60
C MET A 313 -9.41 1.17 3.41
N LYS A 314 -9.44 -0.15 3.58
CA LYS A 314 -9.91 -1.11 2.56
C LYS A 314 -11.43 -1.28 2.53
N PHE A 315 -12.16 -0.72 3.50
CA PHE A 315 -13.62 -0.85 3.59
C PHE A 315 -14.31 0.16 2.67
N HIS A 316 -14.28 -0.15 1.38
CA HIS A 316 -15.01 0.60 0.36
C HIS A 316 -16.53 0.37 0.48
N PRO A 317 -17.39 1.36 0.19
CA PRO A 317 -18.85 1.22 0.28
C PRO A 317 -19.44 0.05 -0.51
N ALA A 318 -18.85 -0.33 -1.64
CA ALA A 318 -19.28 -1.51 -2.40
C ALA A 318 -19.20 -2.82 -1.59
N PHE A 319 -18.25 -2.94 -0.67
CA PHE A 319 -18.12 -4.11 0.20
C PHE A 319 -19.26 -4.21 1.23
N ASP A 320 -19.87 -3.07 1.58
CA ASP A 320 -20.97 -3.01 2.55
C ASP A 320 -22.16 -3.85 2.08
N GLU A 321 -22.37 -3.99 0.77
CA GLU A 321 -23.43 -4.83 0.20
C GLU A 321 -23.25 -6.31 0.53
N ALA A 322 -22.01 -6.81 0.46
CA ALA A 322 -21.71 -8.18 0.83
C ALA A 322 -21.92 -8.40 2.34
N LEU A 323 -21.47 -7.44 3.15
CA LEU A 323 -21.65 -7.49 4.61
C LEU A 323 -23.13 -7.43 5.00
N ALA A 324 -23.92 -6.57 4.36
CA ALA A 324 -25.37 -6.47 4.56
C ALA A 324 -26.05 -7.79 4.22
N GLY A 325 -25.74 -8.37 3.05
CA GLY A 325 -26.27 -9.65 2.62
C GLY A 325 -25.98 -10.79 3.59
N ILE A 326 -24.75 -10.87 4.11
CA ILE A 326 -24.38 -11.85 5.16
C ILE A 326 -25.23 -11.66 6.41
N LEU A 327 -25.35 -10.42 6.89
CA LEU A 327 -26.12 -10.13 8.10
C LEU A 327 -27.61 -10.46 7.91
N GLU A 328 -28.18 -10.15 6.75
CA GLU A 328 -29.60 -10.40 6.44
C GLU A 328 -29.93 -11.89 6.32
N GLN A 329 -29.04 -12.67 5.70
CA GLN A 329 -29.28 -14.09 5.42
C GLN A 329 -28.90 -15.00 6.61
N ASP A 330 -27.87 -14.65 7.39
CA ASP A 330 -27.50 -15.38 8.60
C ASP A 330 -27.84 -14.58 9.87
N GLY A 331 -28.96 -14.94 10.49
CA GLY A 331 -29.39 -14.37 11.78
C GLY A 331 -28.43 -14.61 12.95
N LYS A 332 -27.48 -15.55 12.82
CA LYS A 332 -26.41 -15.79 13.80
C LYS A 332 -25.06 -15.19 13.40
N ALA A 333 -24.96 -14.51 12.26
CA ALA A 333 -23.71 -13.86 11.85
C ALA A 333 -23.32 -12.75 12.83
N THR A 334 -22.03 -12.71 13.15
CA THR A 334 -21.32 -11.61 13.80
C THR A 334 -20.10 -11.30 12.94
N ILE A 335 -20.01 -10.09 12.43
CA ILE A 335 -18.86 -9.62 11.67
C ILE A 335 -17.85 -9.05 12.66
N VAL A 336 -16.58 -9.41 12.53
CA VAL A 336 -15.49 -8.94 13.40
C VAL A 336 -14.44 -8.23 12.57
N LEU A 337 -14.20 -6.97 12.90
CA LEU A 337 -13.21 -6.09 12.27
C LEU A 337 -12.14 -5.70 13.29
N LEU A 338 -10.96 -5.26 12.82
CA LEU A 338 -9.91 -4.71 13.68
C LEU A 338 -9.71 -3.23 13.40
N ALA A 339 -9.45 -2.46 14.46
CA ALA A 339 -9.10 -1.05 14.38
C ALA A 339 -7.98 -0.73 15.37
N SER A 340 -6.98 0.05 14.93
CA SER A 340 -6.00 0.62 15.85
C SER A 340 -6.62 1.76 16.68
N GLY A 341 -6.07 2.03 17.87
CA GLY A 341 -6.43 3.24 18.64
C GLY A 341 -6.18 4.55 17.87
N THR A 342 -5.20 4.54 16.95
CA THR A 342 -4.93 5.67 16.05
C THR A 342 -5.97 5.83 14.94
N GLN A 343 -6.84 4.83 14.72
CA GLN A 343 -7.88 4.81 13.69
C GLN A 343 -9.27 5.06 14.28
N ILE A 344 -9.36 5.66 15.48
CA ILE A 344 -10.65 5.83 16.17
C ILE A 344 -11.66 6.64 15.35
N VAL A 345 -11.21 7.69 14.64
CA VAL A 345 -12.09 8.49 13.78
C VAL A 345 -12.56 7.68 12.58
N TRP A 346 -11.67 6.88 11.97
CA TRP A 346 -12.01 5.99 10.85
C TRP A 346 -13.05 4.95 11.27
N MET A 347 -12.85 4.35 12.44
CA MET A 347 -13.77 3.39 13.05
C MET A 347 -15.14 4.01 13.29
N GLU A 348 -15.22 5.22 13.85
CA GLU A 348 -16.49 5.90 14.10
C GLU A 348 -17.20 6.32 12.80
N GLN A 349 -16.46 6.75 11.78
CA GLN A 349 -17.01 7.00 10.45
C GLN A 349 -17.63 5.73 9.85
N LEU A 350 -16.92 4.61 9.93
CA LEU A 350 -17.40 3.31 9.44
C LEU A 350 -18.61 2.81 10.25
N ARG A 351 -18.60 2.95 11.58
CA ARG A 351 -19.76 2.65 12.45
C ARG A 351 -20.99 3.47 12.06
N ARG A 352 -20.81 4.77 11.80
CA ARG A 352 -21.90 5.65 11.35
C ARG A 352 -22.45 5.19 10.00
N ARG A 353 -21.58 4.87 9.04
CA ARG A 353 -21.93 4.34 7.72
C ARG A 353 -22.71 3.03 7.85
N PHE A 354 -22.21 2.08 8.64
CA PHE A 354 -22.88 0.80 8.90
C PHE A 354 -24.21 0.94 9.63
N ARG A 355 -24.35 1.90 10.56
CA ARG A 355 -25.64 2.17 11.20
C ARG A 355 -26.68 2.65 10.20
N GLN A 356 -26.27 3.47 9.23
CA GLN A 356 -27.14 3.94 8.15
C GLN A 356 -27.46 2.81 7.16
N ARG A 357 -26.46 2.02 6.75
CA ARG A 357 -26.62 0.96 5.75
C ARG A 357 -27.33 -0.28 6.29
N PHE A 358 -26.95 -0.78 7.46
CA PHE A 358 -27.40 -2.07 8.00
C PHE A 358 -28.57 -1.92 8.99
N GLY A 359 -29.02 -0.70 9.28
CA GLY A 359 -30.08 -0.44 10.26
C GLY A 359 -29.74 -1.06 11.63
N ARG A 360 -30.64 -1.88 12.20
CA ARG A 360 -30.39 -2.54 13.50
C ARG A 360 -29.27 -3.58 13.45
N ASN A 361 -28.92 -4.11 12.27
CA ASN A 361 -27.93 -5.16 12.12
C ASN A 361 -26.49 -4.67 12.38
N HIS A 362 -26.21 -3.36 12.34
CA HIS A 362 -24.88 -2.83 12.65
C HIS A 362 -24.36 -3.24 14.04
N ARG A 363 -25.26 -3.54 14.99
CA ARG A 363 -24.90 -4.03 16.34
C ARG A 363 -24.22 -5.42 16.33
N ARG A 364 -24.29 -6.13 15.20
CA ARG A 364 -23.62 -7.42 14.98
C ARG A 364 -22.27 -7.26 14.29
N VAL A 365 -21.79 -6.03 14.09
CA VAL A 365 -20.44 -5.72 13.64
C VAL A 365 -19.62 -5.29 14.86
N LEU A 366 -18.63 -6.10 15.23
CA LEU A 366 -17.73 -5.88 16.35
C LEU A 366 -16.41 -5.31 15.84
N PHE A 367 -15.86 -4.36 16.58
CA PHE A 367 -14.52 -3.83 16.35
C PHE A 367 -13.63 -4.23 17.52
N LEU A 368 -12.64 -5.07 17.24
CA LEU A 368 -11.57 -5.39 18.18
C LEU A 368 -10.41 -4.39 17.99
N PRO A 369 -9.61 -4.14 19.04
CA PRO A 369 -8.37 -3.41 18.89
C PRO A 369 -7.40 -4.21 17.99
N THR A 370 -6.32 -3.57 17.55
CA THR A 370 -5.18 -4.31 16.99
C THR A 370 -4.63 -5.27 18.04
N LEU A 371 -4.48 -6.54 17.67
CA LEU A 371 -4.13 -7.61 18.60
C LEU A 371 -2.64 -7.92 18.55
N PRO A 372 -2.03 -8.33 19.70
CA PRO A 372 -0.74 -9.01 19.69
C PRO A 372 -0.77 -10.23 18.76
N PHE A 373 0.39 -10.62 18.24
CA PHE A 373 0.48 -11.66 17.22
C PHE A 373 -0.20 -12.99 17.62
N ALA A 374 -0.04 -13.45 18.87
CA ALA A 374 -0.65 -14.70 19.33
C ALA A 374 -2.18 -14.63 19.35
N GLU A 375 -2.76 -13.51 19.80
CA GLU A 375 -4.20 -13.25 19.80
C GLU A 375 -4.75 -13.05 18.39
N PHE A 376 -3.98 -12.42 17.51
CA PHE A 376 -4.32 -12.30 16.10
C PHE A 376 -4.42 -13.68 15.42
N GLN A 377 -3.42 -14.55 15.60
CA GLN A 377 -3.47 -15.91 15.06
C GLN A 377 -4.69 -16.68 15.61
N ALA A 378 -4.96 -16.55 16.91
CA ALA A 378 -6.13 -17.18 17.53
C ALA A 378 -7.44 -16.67 16.91
N LEU A 379 -7.61 -15.36 16.76
CA LEU A 379 -8.79 -14.75 16.12
C LEU A 379 -9.03 -15.33 14.73
N VAL A 380 -7.98 -15.42 13.92
CA VAL A 380 -8.03 -15.98 12.56
C VAL A 380 -8.52 -17.43 12.58
N THR A 381 -7.97 -18.28 13.46
CA THR A 381 -8.38 -19.69 13.58
C THR A 381 -9.74 -19.92 14.25
N LEU A 382 -10.23 -18.96 15.04
CA LEU A 382 -11.54 -19.02 15.69
C LEU A 382 -12.68 -18.54 14.78
N ALA A 383 -12.34 -17.92 13.63
CA ALA A 383 -13.29 -17.50 12.62
C ALA A 383 -13.99 -18.70 12.00
N ASP A 384 -15.27 -18.55 11.68
CA ASP A 384 -16.00 -19.54 10.88
C ASP A 384 -15.82 -19.25 9.38
N VAL A 385 -15.70 -17.96 9.02
CA VAL A 385 -15.42 -17.49 7.66
C VAL A 385 -14.48 -16.30 7.74
N LEU A 386 -13.42 -16.29 6.92
CA LEU A 386 -12.64 -15.08 6.66
C LEU A 386 -13.20 -14.32 5.47
N LEU A 387 -13.33 -13.02 5.66
CA LEU A 387 -13.78 -12.11 4.62
C LEU A 387 -12.58 -11.32 4.08
N ASP A 388 -12.53 -11.20 2.76
CA ASP A 388 -11.59 -10.32 2.07
C ASP A 388 -12.36 -9.14 1.45
N PRO A 389 -12.02 -7.89 1.77
CA PRO A 389 -12.74 -6.73 1.24
C PRO A 389 -12.41 -6.53 -0.24
N PHE A 390 -13.33 -5.90 -0.94
CA PHE A 390 -13.14 -5.45 -2.31
C PHE A 390 -13.52 -3.97 -2.41
N PRO A 391 -12.92 -3.21 -3.35
CA PRO A 391 -12.09 -3.63 -4.48
C PRO A 391 -10.62 -3.91 -4.13
N PHE A 392 -10.18 -3.52 -2.93
CA PHE A 392 -8.79 -3.69 -2.49
C PHE A 392 -8.70 -4.77 -1.39
N GLY A 393 -8.25 -5.96 -1.76
CA GLY A 393 -8.18 -7.13 -0.89
C GLY A 393 -6.94 -7.21 0.01
N GLY A 394 -6.82 -8.35 0.66
CA GLY A 394 -5.70 -8.74 1.49
C GLY A 394 -4.48 -9.17 0.68
N GLY A 395 -3.34 -9.24 1.36
CA GLY A 395 -2.10 -9.78 0.79
C GLY A 395 -1.44 -10.68 1.82
N VAL A 396 -0.50 -10.12 2.58
CA VAL A 396 0.19 -10.85 3.67
C VAL A 396 -0.79 -11.48 4.66
N THR A 397 -1.82 -10.75 5.10
CA THR A 397 -2.81 -11.28 6.05
C THR A 397 -3.56 -12.50 5.51
N THR A 398 -3.89 -12.51 4.22
CA THR A 398 -4.58 -13.63 3.57
C THR A 398 -3.67 -14.87 3.55
N LEU A 399 -2.38 -14.68 3.30
CA LEU A 399 -1.40 -15.77 3.29
C LEU A 399 -1.10 -16.30 4.69
N ASP A 400 -1.02 -15.40 5.69
CA ASP A 400 -0.92 -15.80 7.10
C ASP A 400 -2.14 -16.66 7.49
N ALA A 401 -3.34 -16.30 7.03
CA ALA A 401 -4.55 -17.08 7.28
C ALA A 401 -4.56 -18.45 6.58
N LEU A 402 -4.25 -18.49 5.28
CA LEU A 402 -4.17 -19.75 4.52
C LEU A 402 -3.16 -20.72 5.15
N HIS A 403 -2.03 -20.20 5.64
CA HIS A 403 -1.04 -21.03 6.34
C HIS A 403 -1.59 -21.66 7.63
N LEU A 404 -2.54 -21.02 8.30
CA LEU A 404 -3.19 -21.53 9.51
C LEU A 404 -4.35 -22.49 9.21
N GLY A 405 -4.60 -22.81 7.93
CA GLY A 405 -5.62 -23.77 7.49
C GLY A 405 -7.02 -23.19 7.32
N MET A 406 -7.11 -21.86 7.16
CA MET A 406 -8.38 -21.14 6.90
C MET A 406 -8.72 -21.03 5.42
#